data_AF-A0A7F8QDJ7-F1
#
_entry.id   AF-A0A7F8QDJ7-F1
#
_cell.length_a   1.000
_cell.length_b   1.000
_cell.length_c   1.000
_cell.angle_alpha   90.00
_cell.angle_beta   90.00
_cell.angle_gamma   90.00
#
_symmetry.space_group_name_H-M   'P 1'
#
loop_
_entity.id
_entity.type
_entity.pdbx_description
1 polymer ?
#
loop_
_entity_poly.entity_id
_entity_poly.type
_entity_poly.pdbx_seq_one_letter_code
_entity_poly.pdbx_strand_id
1 'polypeptide(L)'
;MDLAACIELIEKPMGIFSILEEECMFPKATDTSFKNKLYEQHLGKSANFQKPKPAKGKAEAHFSLVHYAGTVDYNIGGWLDKNKDPLNETVVGLYQKSAMKTLAHLFSGAAAAEAEAGGGKKGGKKKGSSFQTVSALFRENLNKLMTNLRSTHPHFVRCIIPNETKTP
;
A
#
# COMPACT_ATOMS: atom_id res chain seq x y z
N MET A 1 -7.90 -24.43 6.90
CA MET A 1 -8.02 -23.21 6.06
C MET A 1 -6.65 -22.57 6.02
N ASP A 2 -6.01 -22.56 4.85
CA ASP A 2 -4.71 -21.93 4.69
C ASP A 2 -4.89 -20.46 4.26
N LEU A 3 -4.77 -19.55 5.22
CA LEU A 3 -4.82 -18.10 5.00
C LEU A 3 -3.49 -17.54 4.48
N ALA A 4 -2.40 -18.30 4.60
CA ALA A 4 -1.05 -17.82 4.29
C ALA A 4 -0.94 -17.50 2.80
N ALA A 5 -1.51 -18.33 1.93
CA ALA A 5 -1.47 -18.10 0.48
C ALA A 5 -1.99 -16.71 0.04
N CYS A 6 -3.06 -16.21 0.69
CA CYS A 6 -3.59 -14.87 0.39
C CYS A 6 -2.68 -13.76 0.93
N ILE A 7 -2.11 -13.93 2.12
CA ILE A 7 -1.18 -12.94 2.72
C ILE A 7 0.09 -12.87 1.88
N GLU A 8 0.62 -14.03 1.49
CA GLU A 8 1.80 -14.13 0.65
C GLU A 8 1.61 -13.47 -0.72
N LEU A 9 0.44 -13.66 -1.35
CA LEU A 9 0.10 -12.97 -2.59
C LEU A 9 0.17 -11.44 -2.48
N ILE A 10 -0.14 -10.89 -1.31
CA ILE A 10 -0.14 -9.44 -1.07
C ILE A 10 1.26 -8.92 -0.72
N GLU A 11 1.96 -9.59 0.21
CA GLU A 11 3.14 -9.05 0.89
C GLU A 11 4.49 -9.61 0.45
N LYS A 12 4.54 -10.84 -0.10
CA LYS A 12 5.82 -11.44 -0.49
C LYS A 12 6.45 -10.69 -1.68
N PRO A 13 7.77 -10.87 -1.90
CA PRO A 13 8.41 -10.40 -3.12
C PRO A 13 7.62 -10.85 -4.35
N MET A 14 7.49 -9.96 -5.34
CA MET A 14 6.64 -10.16 -6.53
C MET A 14 5.14 -10.35 -6.23
N GLY A 15 4.69 -10.01 -5.02
CA GLY A 15 3.28 -9.88 -4.68
C GLY A 15 2.71 -8.52 -5.09
N ILE A 16 1.45 -8.28 -4.75
CA ILE A 16 0.70 -7.11 -5.19
C ILE A 16 1.39 -5.80 -4.79
N PHE A 17 1.83 -5.67 -3.53
CA PHE A 17 2.48 -4.43 -3.08
C PHE A 17 3.85 -4.21 -3.72
N SER A 18 4.64 -5.26 -3.94
CA SER A 18 5.94 -5.11 -4.63
C SER A 18 5.75 -4.64 -6.08
N ILE A 19 4.79 -5.21 -6.81
CA ILE A 19 4.51 -4.78 -8.19
C ILE A 19 3.99 -3.34 -8.21
N LEU A 20 3.16 -2.97 -7.23
CA LEU A 20 2.66 -1.59 -7.10
C LEU A 20 3.80 -0.59 -6.83
N GLU A 21 4.73 -0.94 -5.94
CA GLU A 21 5.90 -0.15 -5.62
C GLU A 21 6.82 0.04 -6.83
N GLU A 22 7.10 -1.04 -7.56
CA GLU A 22 7.88 -0.98 -8.79
C GLU A 22 7.22 -0.07 -9.83
N GLU A 23 5.92 -0.24 -10.09
CA GLU A 23 5.18 0.60 -11.03
C GLU A 23 5.16 2.07 -10.62
N CYS A 24 5.15 2.37 -9.32
CA CYS A 24 5.21 3.75 -8.85
C CYS A 24 6.55 4.43 -9.23
N MET A 25 7.65 3.68 -9.36
CA MET A 25 8.95 4.24 -9.76
C MET A 25 9.05 4.55 -11.26
N PHE A 26 8.18 4.00 -12.11
CA PHE A 26 8.22 4.23 -13.56
C PHE A 26 7.38 5.46 -13.95
N PRO A 27 7.97 6.52 -14.54
CA PRO A 27 7.25 7.77 -14.83
C PRO A 27 6.07 7.63 -15.81
N LYS A 28 6.07 6.59 -16.65
CA LYS A 28 5.04 6.31 -17.66
C LYS A 28 4.13 5.13 -17.28
N ALA A 29 4.30 4.56 -16.09
CA ALA A 29 3.39 3.53 -15.61
C ALA A 29 2.00 4.12 -15.37
N THR A 30 0.99 3.29 -15.58
CA THR A 30 -0.43 3.62 -15.40
C THR A 30 -1.08 2.50 -14.60
N ASP A 31 -2.25 2.75 -14.03
CA ASP A 31 -3.00 1.68 -13.37
C ASP A 31 -3.26 0.49 -14.31
N THR A 32 -3.35 0.74 -15.63
CA THR A 32 -3.47 -0.31 -16.64
C THR A 32 -2.19 -1.15 -16.77
N SER A 33 -1.00 -0.55 -16.76
CA SER A 33 0.25 -1.33 -16.81
C SER A 33 0.45 -2.14 -15.53
N PHE A 34 0.09 -1.56 -14.38
CA PHE A 34 0.04 -2.28 -13.09
C PHE A 34 -0.87 -3.50 -13.15
N LYS A 35 -2.11 -3.34 -13.63
CA LYS A 35 -3.05 -4.46 -13.84
C LYS A 35 -2.43 -5.56 -14.69
N ASN A 36 -1.82 -5.20 -15.82
CA ASN A 36 -1.28 -6.16 -16.76
C ASN A 36 -0.16 -7.00 -16.12
N LYS A 37 0.73 -6.36 -15.34
CA LYS A 37 1.77 -7.06 -14.57
C LYS A 37 1.18 -7.99 -13.51
N LEU A 38 0.15 -7.55 -12.77
CA LEU A 38 -0.54 -8.43 -11.81
C LEU A 38 -1.11 -9.68 -12.50
N TYR A 39 -1.73 -9.50 -13.66
CA TYR A 39 -2.31 -10.60 -14.42
C TYR A 39 -1.24 -11.55 -14.93
N GLU A 40 -0.16 -11.05 -15.52
CA GLU A 40 0.96 -11.86 -16.00
C GLU A 40 1.61 -12.66 -14.86
N GLN A 41 1.75 -12.03 -13.69
CA GLN A 41 2.40 -12.65 -12.55
C GLN A 41 1.52 -13.65 -11.82
N HIS A 42 0.22 -13.41 -11.66
CA HIS A 42 -0.61 -14.18 -10.73
C HIS A 42 -1.78 -14.94 -11.36
N LEU A 43 -2.30 -14.49 -12.52
CA LEU A 43 -3.46 -15.13 -13.12
C LEU A 43 -3.11 -16.57 -13.56
N GLY A 44 -3.88 -17.54 -13.06
CA GLY A 44 -3.66 -18.97 -13.33
C GLY A 44 -2.50 -19.59 -12.54
N LYS A 45 -1.68 -18.80 -11.85
CA LYS A 45 -0.60 -19.28 -10.97
C LYS A 45 -0.98 -19.24 -9.49
N SER A 46 -1.88 -18.33 -9.11
CA SER A 46 -2.31 -18.13 -7.73
C SER A 46 -3.83 -18.34 -7.61
N ALA A 47 -4.26 -19.34 -6.84
CA ALA A 47 -5.68 -19.67 -6.67
C ALA A 47 -6.51 -18.53 -6.06
N ASN A 48 -5.88 -17.68 -5.24
CA ASN A 48 -6.50 -16.53 -4.59
C ASN A 48 -6.64 -15.31 -5.52
N PHE A 49 -6.04 -15.30 -6.71
CA PHE A 49 -6.12 -14.19 -7.67
C PHE A 49 -7.05 -14.55 -8.84
N GLN A 50 -8.12 -13.78 -9.03
CA GLN A 50 -9.16 -14.09 -10.02
C GLN A 50 -9.50 -12.88 -10.88
N LYS A 51 -10.08 -13.15 -12.06
CA LYS A 51 -10.76 -12.12 -12.85
C LYS A 51 -12.09 -11.75 -12.18
N PRO A 52 -12.45 -10.46 -12.16
CA PRO A 52 -13.71 -10.05 -11.59
C PRO A 52 -14.87 -10.56 -12.42
N LYS A 53 -15.95 -10.93 -11.73
CA LYS A 53 -17.20 -11.35 -12.39
C LYS A 53 -17.98 -10.10 -12.78
N PRO A 54 -18.21 -9.82 -14.07
CA PRO A 54 -19.00 -8.67 -14.48
C PRO A 54 -20.41 -8.78 -13.91
N ALA A 55 -20.87 -7.77 -13.19
CA ALA A 55 -22.23 -7.71 -12.66
C ALA A 55 -22.87 -6.37 -13.06
N LYS A 56 -24.08 -6.43 -13.62
CA LYS A 56 -24.84 -5.21 -13.99
C LYS A 56 -25.03 -4.33 -12.76
N GLY A 57 -24.68 -3.06 -12.87
CA GLY A 57 -24.84 -2.06 -11.81
C GLY A 57 -23.73 -2.01 -10.75
N LYS A 58 -22.69 -2.85 -10.85
CA LYS A 58 -21.50 -2.72 -9.99
C LYS A 58 -20.46 -1.79 -10.64
N ALA A 59 -19.71 -1.08 -9.79
CA ALA A 59 -18.56 -0.30 -10.23
C ALA A 59 -17.53 -1.19 -10.94
N GLU A 60 -16.76 -0.60 -11.86
CA GLU A 60 -15.72 -1.32 -12.58
C GLU A 60 -14.73 -1.96 -11.60
N ALA A 61 -14.44 -3.25 -11.79
CA ALA A 61 -13.45 -3.98 -11.04
C ALA A 61 -12.38 -4.52 -11.99
N HIS A 62 -11.14 -4.57 -11.50
CA HIS A 62 -9.97 -4.92 -12.31
C HIS A 62 -9.38 -6.26 -11.92
N PHE A 63 -9.46 -6.69 -10.66
CA PHE A 63 -9.13 -8.04 -10.21
C PHE A 63 -9.93 -8.38 -8.96
N SER A 64 -10.00 -9.67 -8.62
CA SER A 64 -10.63 -10.12 -7.38
C SER A 64 -9.67 -10.94 -6.55
N LEU A 65 -9.74 -10.77 -5.24
CA LEU A 65 -9.01 -11.60 -4.28
C LEU A 65 -9.96 -12.47 -3.48
N VAL A 66 -9.58 -13.73 -3.31
CA VAL A 66 -10.28 -14.66 -2.43
C VAL A 66 -9.70 -14.53 -1.03
N HIS A 67 -10.38 -13.78 -0.18
CA HIS A 67 -10.09 -13.70 1.25
C HIS A 67 -10.87 -14.76 2.03
N TYR A 68 -10.52 -14.95 3.30
CA TYR A 68 -11.21 -15.93 4.14
C TYR A 68 -12.71 -15.64 4.34
N ALA A 69 -13.09 -14.36 4.34
CA ALA A 69 -14.45 -13.90 4.52
C ALA A 69 -15.25 -13.87 3.22
N GLY A 70 -14.60 -14.10 2.07
CA GLY A 70 -15.22 -14.04 0.75
C GLY A 70 -14.33 -13.41 -0.31
N THR A 71 -14.87 -13.38 -1.53
CA THR A 71 -14.20 -12.73 -2.67
C THR A 71 -14.49 -11.24 -2.67
N VAL A 72 -13.44 -10.43 -2.83
CA VAL A 72 -13.53 -8.97 -2.91
C VAL A 72 -13.06 -8.52 -4.29
N ASP A 73 -13.87 -7.70 -4.95
CA ASP A 73 -13.59 -7.10 -6.25
C ASP A 73 -12.89 -5.75 -6.05
N TYR A 74 -11.67 -5.59 -6.58
CA TYR A 74 -10.85 -4.39 -6.42
C TYR A 74 -10.85 -3.52 -7.68
N ASN A 75 -11.09 -2.22 -7.50
CA ASN A 75 -10.87 -1.19 -8.51
C ASN A 75 -9.50 -0.53 -8.26
N ILE A 76 -8.66 -0.49 -9.30
CA ILE A 76 -7.29 0.04 -9.21
C ILE A 76 -7.14 1.50 -9.62
N GLY A 77 -8.24 2.18 -9.94
CA GLY A 77 -8.23 3.57 -10.38
C GLY A 77 -7.58 4.50 -9.35
N GLY A 78 -6.54 5.20 -9.80
CA GLY A 78 -5.73 6.11 -9.00
C GLY A 78 -4.85 5.42 -7.96
N TRP A 79 -4.60 4.10 -8.06
CA TRP A 79 -3.75 3.41 -7.09
C TRP A 79 -2.31 3.89 -7.14
N LEU A 80 -1.75 4.10 -8.34
CA LEU A 80 -0.40 4.63 -8.46
C LEU A 80 -0.27 6.00 -7.81
N ASP A 81 -1.22 6.91 -8.05
CA ASP A 81 -1.19 8.26 -7.47
C ASP A 81 -1.39 8.23 -5.95
N LYS A 82 -2.36 7.45 -5.46
CA LYS A 82 -2.57 7.27 -4.02
C LYS A 82 -1.36 6.66 -3.32
N ASN A 83 -0.62 5.79 -3.99
CA ASN A 83 0.55 5.13 -3.41
C ASN A 83 1.82 6.01 -3.48
N LYS A 84 1.91 6.88 -4.49
CA LYS A 84 2.95 7.92 -4.61
C LYS A 84 2.78 9.04 -3.60
N ASP A 85 1.54 9.33 -3.22
CA ASP A 85 1.17 10.44 -2.34
C ASP A 85 1.80 11.79 -2.78
N PRO A 86 1.56 12.24 -4.02
CA PRO A 86 2.23 13.42 -4.56
C PRO A 86 1.76 14.68 -3.82
N LEU A 87 2.69 15.33 -3.12
CA LEU A 87 2.48 16.64 -2.52
C LEU A 87 3.07 17.74 -3.41
N ASN A 88 2.44 18.92 -3.42
CA ASN A 88 3.02 20.08 -4.08
C ASN A 88 4.20 20.61 -3.24
N GLU A 89 5.42 20.42 -3.74
CA GLU A 89 6.66 20.81 -3.05
C GLU A 89 6.72 22.31 -2.71
N THR A 90 6.14 23.17 -3.54
CA THR A 90 6.11 24.62 -3.27
C THR A 90 5.25 24.92 -2.03
N VAL A 91 4.10 24.26 -1.92
CA VAL A 91 3.19 24.42 -0.77
C VAL A 91 3.83 23.84 0.49
N VAL A 92 4.46 22.67 0.39
CA VAL A 92 5.21 22.06 1.50
C VAL A 92 6.31 23.00 1.99
N GLY A 93 7.08 23.61 1.08
CA GLY A 93 8.13 24.56 1.41
C GLY A 93 7.62 25.82 2.12
N LEU A 94 6.42 26.30 1.78
CA LEU A 94 5.76 27.40 2.50
C LEU A 94 5.37 26.98 3.93
N TYR A 95 4.81 25.78 4.10
CA TYR A 95 4.41 25.29 5.42
C TYR A 95 5.61 25.08 6.36
N GLN A 96 6.73 24.58 5.84
CA GLN A 96 7.99 24.45 6.58
C GLN A 96 8.53 25.79 7.10
N LYS A 97 8.27 26.89 6.39
CA LYS A 97 8.70 28.24 6.75
C LYS A 97 7.61 29.06 7.44
N SER A 98 6.50 28.43 7.81
CA SER A 98 5.38 29.13 8.43
C SER A 98 5.79 29.77 9.77
N ALA A 99 5.25 30.98 10.03
CA ALA A 99 5.38 31.62 11.34
C ALA A 99 4.65 30.84 12.45
N MET A 100 3.70 29.98 12.09
CA MET A 100 3.04 29.06 13.03
C MET A 100 3.94 27.85 13.30
N LYS A 101 4.60 27.82 14.46
CA LYS A 101 5.56 26.78 14.85
C LYS A 101 4.99 25.35 14.71
N THR A 102 3.73 25.14 15.08
CA THR A 102 3.08 23.82 14.94
C THR A 102 2.99 23.38 13.48
N LEU A 103 2.64 24.29 12.56
CA LEU A 103 2.55 23.97 11.13
C LEU A 103 3.93 23.66 10.55
N ALA A 104 4.93 24.48 10.87
CA ALA A 104 6.31 24.24 10.46
C ALA A 104 6.83 22.89 10.99
N HIS A 105 6.52 22.55 12.24
CA HIS A 105 6.90 21.27 12.85
C HIS A 105 6.27 20.07 12.13
N LEU A 106 4.98 20.11 11.81
CA LEU A 106 4.29 19.01 11.12
C LEU A 106 4.90 18.71 9.74
N PHE A 107 5.38 19.72 9.02
CA PHE A 107 5.98 19.58 7.69
C PHE A 107 7.51 19.47 7.71
N SER A 108 8.14 19.48 8.90
CA SER A 108 9.59 19.36 9.05
C SER A 108 10.15 18.00 8.59
N GLY A 109 9.34 16.93 8.69
CA GLY A 109 9.71 15.58 8.25
C GLY A 109 9.92 15.43 6.74
N ALA A 110 9.24 16.24 5.92
CA ALA A 110 9.48 16.27 4.47
C ALA A 110 10.89 16.81 4.15
N ALA A 111 11.42 17.73 4.96
CA ALA A 111 12.79 18.24 4.81
C ALA A 111 13.87 17.21 5.21
N ALA A 112 13.56 16.25 6.10
CA ALA A 112 14.49 15.18 6.46
C ALA A 112 14.69 14.17 5.31
N ALA A 113 13.65 13.95 4.48
CA ALA A 113 13.75 13.13 3.27
C ALA A 113 14.56 13.83 2.16
N GLU A 114 14.49 15.17 2.06
CA GLU A 114 15.28 15.95 1.10
C GLU A 114 16.73 16.19 1.55
N ALA A 115 16.99 16.36 2.85
CA ALA A 115 18.34 16.60 3.36
C ALA A 115 19.28 15.38 3.17
N GLU A 116 18.75 14.15 3.12
CA GLU A 116 19.53 12.96 2.76
C GLU A 116 19.83 12.85 1.25
N ALA A 117 19.20 13.66 0.40
CA ALA A 117 19.47 13.67 -1.06
C ALA A 117 20.66 14.57 -1.46
N GLY A 118 21.14 15.45 -0.56
CA GLY A 118 22.02 16.57 -0.91
C GLY A 118 23.42 16.63 -0.28
N GLY A 119 23.96 15.56 0.36
CA GLY A 119 25.20 15.69 1.14
C GLY A 119 26.15 14.49 1.17
N GLY A 120 27.27 14.60 0.43
CA GLY A 120 28.62 14.21 0.86
C GLY A 120 28.94 12.77 1.33
N LYS A 121 29.70 12.05 0.48
CA LYS A 121 30.66 10.95 0.77
C LYS A 121 30.78 10.47 2.25
N LYS A 122 30.10 9.37 2.59
CA LYS A 122 30.68 8.20 3.31
C LYS A 122 29.63 7.10 3.54
N GLY A 123 29.93 5.89 3.07
CA GLY A 123 29.31 4.63 3.51
C GLY A 123 27.96 4.32 2.85
N GLY A 124 27.87 3.15 2.21
CA GLY A 124 26.71 2.73 1.42
C GLY A 124 25.38 2.79 2.18
N LYS A 125 24.58 3.80 1.84
CA LYS A 125 23.16 3.90 2.19
C LYS A 125 22.39 3.92 0.86
N LYS A 126 21.39 3.03 0.75
CA LYS A 126 20.63 2.77 -0.47
C LYS A 126 20.17 4.08 -1.11
N LYS A 127 20.52 4.26 -2.38
CA LYS A 127 20.20 5.40 -3.26
C LYS A 127 18.70 5.54 -3.59
N GLY A 128 17.80 5.19 -2.68
CA GLY A 128 16.36 5.06 -2.92
C GLY A 128 15.44 5.51 -1.79
N SER A 129 15.96 6.24 -0.78
CA SER A 129 15.13 6.71 0.35
C SER A 129 14.16 7.83 -0.02
N SER A 130 14.31 8.48 -1.18
CA SER A 130 13.44 9.58 -1.62
C SER A 130 12.12 9.13 -2.25
N PHE A 131 11.91 7.82 -2.44
CA PHE A 131 10.67 7.29 -3.00
C PHE A 131 10.08 6.25 -2.04
N GLN A 132 9.64 6.72 -0.88
CA GLN A 132 8.90 5.89 0.06
C GLN A 132 7.42 5.97 -0.29
N THR A 133 6.87 4.87 -0.80
CA THR A 133 5.43 4.78 -1.09
C THR A 133 4.62 4.55 0.19
N VAL A 134 3.32 4.83 0.12
CA VAL A 134 2.38 4.55 1.21
C VAL A 134 2.39 3.06 1.57
N SER A 135 2.42 2.17 0.57
CA SER A 135 2.50 0.72 0.77
C SER A 135 3.78 0.29 1.50
N ALA A 136 4.91 0.91 1.21
CA ALA A 136 6.19 0.56 1.82
C ALA A 136 6.19 0.88 3.32
N LEU A 137 5.73 2.08 3.70
CA LEU A 137 5.57 2.49 5.10
C LEU A 137 4.55 1.61 5.83
N PHE A 138 3.42 1.32 5.19
CA PHE A 138 2.40 0.43 5.74
C PHE A 138 2.99 -0.95 6.06
N ARG A 139 3.75 -1.54 5.13
CA ARG A 139 4.37 -2.86 5.31
C ARG A 139 5.40 -2.86 6.44
N GLU A 140 6.19 -1.80 6.58
CA GLU A 140 7.13 -1.66 7.70
C GLU A 140 6.39 -1.64 9.05
N ASN A 141 5.35 -0.82 9.16
CA ASN A 141 4.55 -0.72 10.38
C ASN A 141 3.83 -2.03 10.71
N LEU A 142 3.29 -2.70 9.69
CA LEU A 142 2.63 -3.99 9.85
C LEU A 142 3.61 -5.08 10.34
N ASN A 143 4.83 -5.13 9.79
CA ASN A 143 5.85 -6.07 10.25
C ASN A 143 6.25 -5.83 11.72
N LYS A 144 6.42 -4.57 12.13
CA LYS A 144 6.67 -4.22 13.54
C LYS A 144 5.52 -4.67 14.42
N LEU A 145 4.29 -4.39 14.02
CA LEU A 145 3.08 -4.80 14.75
C LEU A 145 3.01 -6.33 14.89
N MET A 146 3.17 -7.07 13.79
CA MET A 146 3.11 -8.54 13.80
C MET A 146 4.22 -9.16 14.66
N THR A 147 5.39 -8.53 14.74
CA THR A 147 6.47 -8.95 15.64
C THR A 147 6.07 -8.79 17.10
N ASN A 148 5.51 -7.62 17.45
CA ASN A 148 5.04 -7.34 18.81
C ASN A 148 3.87 -8.25 19.22
N LEU A 149 2.91 -8.50 18.32
CA LEU A 149 1.79 -9.40 18.63
C LEU A 149 2.27 -10.83 18.91
N ARG A 150 3.24 -11.32 18.13
CA ARG A 150 3.83 -12.67 18.32
C ARG A 150 4.61 -12.83 19.62
N SER A 151 5.07 -11.74 20.25
CA SER A 151 5.78 -11.79 21.53
C SER A 151 4.86 -11.73 22.75
N THR A 152 3.54 -11.69 22.55
CA THR A 152 2.53 -11.61 23.62
C THR A 152 1.68 -12.87 23.69
N HIS A 153 0.96 -13.06 24.80
CA HIS A 153 -0.04 -14.13 24.92
C HIS A 153 -1.39 -13.63 24.38
N PRO A 154 -1.93 -14.22 23.29
CA PRO A 154 -3.12 -13.69 22.65
C PRO A 154 -4.40 -14.08 23.41
N HIS A 155 -5.29 -13.11 23.59
CA HIS A 155 -6.67 -13.32 24.04
C HIS A 155 -7.63 -12.93 22.91
N PHE A 156 -8.60 -13.79 22.60
CA PHE A 156 -9.45 -13.63 21.42
C PHE A 156 -10.88 -13.27 21.77
N VAL A 157 -11.43 -12.28 21.06
CA VAL A 157 -12.86 -11.97 21.00
C VAL A 157 -13.24 -11.95 19.52
N ARG A 158 -14.19 -12.80 19.11
CA ARG A 158 -14.67 -12.87 17.72
C ARG A 158 -16.02 -12.17 17.60
N CYS A 159 -16.01 -10.95 17.08
CA CYS A 159 -17.23 -10.22 16.78
C CYS A 159 -17.89 -10.78 15.50
N ILE A 160 -19.21 -10.93 15.53
CA ILE A 160 -20.03 -11.38 14.40
C ILE A 160 -21.04 -10.30 14.07
N ILE A 161 -21.23 -10.01 12.78
CA ILE A 161 -22.25 -9.05 12.32
C ILE A 161 -23.62 -9.70 12.50
N PRO A 162 -24.53 -9.14 13.33
CA PRO A 162 -25.83 -9.75 13.61
C PRO A 162 -26.79 -9.63 12.42
N ASN A 163 -26.73 -8.53 11.67
CA ASN A 163 -27.52 -8.27 10.46
C ASN A 163 -26.91 -7.10 9.66
N GLU A 164 -27.26 -7.02 8.37
CA GLU A 164 -26.86 -5.90 7.50
C GLU A 164 -27.75 -4.66 7.67
N THR A 165 -28.93 -4.81 8.31
CA THR A 165 -29.93 -3.75 8.52
C THR A 165 -29.56 -2.80 9.66
N LYS A 166 -28.44 -3.04 10.35
CA LYS A 166 -27.95 -2.25 11.49
C LYS A 166 -28.96 -2.12 12.63
N THR A 167 -29.78 -3.15 12.83
CA THR A 167 -30.77 -3.21 13.90
C THR A 167 -30.23 -3.99 15.10
N PRO A 168 -30.50 -3.56 16.34
CA PRO A 168 -30.12 -4.30 17.55
C PRO A 168 -30.74 -5.70 17.62
#